data_AF-A0AAU1VZH4-F1
#
_entry.id   AF-A0AAU1VZH4-F1
#
_cell.length_a   1.000
_cell.length_b   1.000
_cell.length_c   1.000
_cell.angle_alpha   90.00
_cell.angle_beta   90.00
_cell.angle_gamma   90.00
#
_symmetry.space_group_name_H-M   'P 1'
#
loop_
_entity.id
_entity.type
_entity.pdbx_description
1 polymer ?
#
loop_
_entity_poly.entity_id
_entity_poly.type
_entity_poly.pdbx_seq_one_letter_code
_entity_poly.pdbx_strand_id
1 'polypeptide(L)'
;MLTLDQYRDDHGDPTDWMPADIDSYLTIGDMAPPEPLPYTHAQMQTMGAEHERWAERQQLMADRLTAQGREDAAGIWQRGAQESSELATAARMGWPAFEAHLNGW
;
A
#
# COMPACT_ATOMS: atom_id res chain seq x y z
N MET A 1 22.87 -9.85 -10.57
CA MET A 1 22.33 -9.02 -11.68
C MET A 1 22.16 -7.64 -11.08
N LEU A 2 22.71 -6.60 -11.71
CA LEU A 2 22.60 -5.21 -11.22
C LEU A 2 21.16 -4.73 -11.48
N THR A 3 20.45 -4.30 -10.44
CA THR A 3 19.07 -3.78 -10.54
C THR A 3 19.10 -2.24 -10.51
N LEU A 4 18.03 -1.59 -10.99
CA LEU A 4 17.87 -0.13 -10.92
C LEU A 4 18.00 0.38 -9.48
N ASP A 5 17.40 -0.31 -8.52
CA ASP A 5 17.45 0.07 -7.10
C ASP A 5 18.87 0.00 -6.54
N GLN A 6 19.59 -1.10 -6.82
CA GLN A 6 20.99 -1.25 -6.40
C GLN A 6 21.88 -0.17 -7.02
N TYR A 7 21.66 0.18 -8.28
CA TYR A 7 22.42 1.24 -8.96
C TYR A 7 22.18 2.61 -8.32
N ARG A 8 20.92 2.91 -7.99
CA ARG A 8 20.55 4.16 -7.32
C ARG A 8 21.15 4.25 -5.92
N ASP A 9 21.14 3.14 -5.17
CA ASP A 9 21.74 3.08 -3.83
C ASP A 9 23.26 3.30 -3.87
N ASP A 10 23.93 2.78 -4.92
CA ASP A 10 25.38 2.93 -5.10
C ASP A 10 25.79 4.34 -5.59
N HIS A 11 24.93 5.05 -6.33
CA HIS A 11 25.23 6.34 -6.97
C HIS A 11 24.54 7.56 -6.33
N GLY A 12 23.62 7.35 -5.38
CA GLY A 12 22.96 8.43 -4.65
C GLY A 12 21.94 9.19 -5.49
N ASP A 13 21.80 10.49 -5.21
CA ASP A 13 20.76 11.34 -5.81
C ASP A 13 20.95 11.47 -7.34
N PRO A 14 19.95 11.10 -8.16
CA PRO A 14 20.00 11.21 -9.62
C PRO A 14 20.25 12.63 -10.16
N THR A 15 20.07 13.66 -9.34
CA THR A 15 20.33 15.05 -9.72
C THR A 15 21.82 15.40 -9.76
N ASP A 16 22.67 14.61 -9.11
CA ASP A 16 24.13 14.77 -9.10
C ASP A 16 24.85 13.87 -10.14
N TRP A 17 24.08 13.09 -10.91
CA TRP A 17 24.61 12.10 -11.84
C TRP A 17 25.21 12.75 -13.08
N MET A 18 26.34 12.19 -13.55
CA MET A 18 26.89 12.55 -14.84
C MET A 18 26.04 11.92 -15.96
N PRO A 19 26.07 12.48 -17.18
CA PRO A 19 25.31 11.91 -18.30
C PRO A 19 25.55 10.42 -18.55
N ALA A 20 26.79 9.94 -18.33
CA ALA A 20 27.13 8.52 -18.47
C ALA A 20 26.48 7.63 -17.39
N ASP A 21 26.23 8.17 -16.20
CA ASP A 21 25.55 7.45 -15.12
C ASP A 21 24.05 7.34 -15.42
N ILE A 22 23.46 8.40 -16.00
CA ILE A 22 22.08 8.40 -16.49
C ILE A 22 21.92 7.39 -17.62
N ASP A 23 22.81 7.39 -18.61
CA ASP A 23 22.78 6.42 -19.73
C ASP A 23 22.90 4.97 -19.22
N SER A 24 23.78 4.74 -18.24
CA SER A 24 23.93 3.42 -17.62
C SER A 24 22.69 3.01 -16.84
N TYR A 25 22.09 3.91 -16.06
CA TYR A 25 20.84 3.67 -15.34
C TYR A 25 19.67 3.34 -16.28
N LEU A 26 19.53 4.08 -17.38
CA LEU A 26 18.51 3.81 -18.40
C LEU A 26 18.76 2.46 -19.08
N THR A 27 20.00 2.14 -19.43
CA THR A 27 20.35 0.86 -20.04
C THR A 27 20.10 -0.31 -19.09
N ILE A 28 20.41 -0.16 -17.79
CA ILE A 28 20.09 -1.15 -16.76
C ILE A 28 18.58 -1.32 -16.65
N GLY A 29 17.80 -0.23 -16.68
CA GLY A 29 16.35 -0.29 -16.68
C GLY A 29 15.74 -0.96 -17.91
N ASP A 30 16.37 -0.82 -19.08
CA ASP A 30 15.97 -1.50 -20.31
C ASP A 30 16.33 -2.99 -20.31
N MET A 31 17.49 -3.36 -19.76
CA MET A 31 17.97 -4.76 -19.68
C MET A 31 17.32 -5.55 -18.53
N ALA A 32 16.95 -4.87 -17.46
CA ALA A 32 16.40 -5.42 -16.24
C ALA A 32 15.25 -4.52 -15.76
N PRO A 33 14.10 -4.51 -16.48
CA PRO A 33 12.95 -3.76 -16.03
C PRO A 33 12.59 -4.19 -14.62
N PRO A 34 12.20 -3.24 -13.73
CA PRO A 34 11.80 -3.59 -12.39
C PRO A 34 10.66 -4.59 -12.47
N GLU A 35 10.67 -5.59 -11.59
CA GLU A 35 9.58 -6.56 -11.58
C GLU A 35 8.25 -5.82 -11.42
N PRO A 36 7.23 -6.19 -12.21
CA PRO A 36 5.94 -5.53 -12.10
C PRO A 36 5.42 -5.74 -10.68
N LEU A 37 4.96 -4.64 -10.08
CA LEU A 37 4.34 -4.71 -8.76
C LEU A 37 3.16 -5.70 -8.78
N PRO A 38 2.93 -6.47 -7.70
CA PRO A 38 1.82 -7.42 -7.63
C PRO A 38 0.45 -6.75 -7.83
N TYR A 39 0.34 -5.46 -7.48
CA TYR A 39 -0.86 -4.66 -7.67
C TYR A 39 -0.53 -3.33 -8.36
N THR A 40 -1.28 -3.01 -9.40
CA THR A 40 -1.27 -1.68 -10.02
C THR A 40 -1.91 -0.65 -9.09
N HIS A 41 -1.59 0.63 -9.31
CA HIS A 41 -2.24 1.73 -8.59
C HIS A 41 -3.77 1.68 -8.72
N ALA A 42 -4.29 1.43 -9.92
CA ALA A 42 -5.74 1.33 -10.13
C ALA A 42 -6.38 0.19 -9.31
N GLN A 43 -5.74 -0.98 -9.26
CA GLN A 43 -6.22 -2.10 -8.45
C GLN A 43 -6.21 -1.76 -6.96
N MET A 44 -5.14 -1.12 -6.47
CA MET A 44 -5.08 -0.66 -5.07
C MET A 44 -6.23 0.32 -4.77
N GLN A 45 -6.48 1.31 -5.63
CA GLN A 45 -7.60 2.25 -5.43
C GLN A 45 -8.96 1.55 -5.42
N THR A 46 -9.19 0.56 -6.29
CA THR A 46 -10.42 -0.25 -6.27
C THR A 46 -10.57 -1.02 -4.96
N MET A 47 -9.50 -1.69 -4.50
CA MET A 47 -9.52 -2.41 -3.22
C MET A 47 -9.75 -1.46 -2.05
N GLY A 48 -9.09 -0.30 -2.05
CA GLY A 48 -9.28 0.72 -1.02
C GLY A 48 -10.72 1.21 -0.93
N ALA A 49 -11.36 1.48 -2.08
CA ALA A 49 -12.77 1.89 -2.11
C ALA A 49 -13.75 0.78 -1.68
N GLU A 50 -13.41 -0.49 -1.88
CA GLU A 50 -14.18 -1.61 -1.34
C GLU A 50 -14.05 -1.71 0.18
N HIS A 51 -12.82 -1.59 0.69
CA HIS A 51 -12.54 -1.65 2.12
C HIS A 51 -13.08 -0.44 2.88
N GLU A 52 -13.14 0.75 2.28
CA GLU A 52 -13.81 1.91 2.86
C GLU A 52 -15.31 1.64 3.08
N ARG A 53 -15.98 1.07 2.07
CA ARG A 53 -17.39 0.64 2.20
C ARG A 53 -17.56 -0.47 3.23
N TRP A 54 -16.55 -1.32 3.42
CA TRP A 54 -16.59 -2.35 4.45
C TRP A 54 -16.42 -1.75 5.84
N ALA A 55 -15.51 -0.80 6.01
CA ALA A 55 -15.30 -0.07 7.26
C ALA A 55 -16.60 0.60 7.73
N GLU A 56 -17.29 1.31 6.83
CA GLU A 56 -18.58 1.95 7.13
C GLU A 56 -19.64 0.94 7.61
N ARG A 57 -19.78 -0.19 6.91
CA ARG A 57 -20.76 -1.23 7.28
C ARG A 57 -20.43 -1.88 8.61
N GLN A 58 -19.14 -2.12 8.86
CA GLN A 58 -18.68 -2.74 10.10
C GLN A 58 -18.86 -1.78 11.29
N GLN A 59 -18.58 -0.48 11.09
CA GLN A 59 -18.85 0.54 12.10
C GLN A 59 -20.34 0.65 12.43
N LEU A 60 -21.22 0.66 11.42
CA LEU A 60 -22.68 0.65 11.63
C LEU A 60 -23.14 -0.57 12.44
N MET A 61 -22.53 -1.73 12.21
CA MET A 61 -22.83 -2.93 13.00
C MET A 61 -22.30 -2.83 14.43
N ALA A 62 -21.10 -2.28 14.63
CA ALA A 62 -20.54 -2.01 15.94
C ALA A 62 -21.47 -1.08 16.74
N ASP A 63 -21.87 0.05 16.15
CA ASP A 63 -22.74 1.04 16.79
C ASP A 63 -24.10 0.44 17.18
N ARG A 64 -24.67 -0.39 16.28
CA ARG A 64 -25.93 -1.10 16.55
C ARG A 64 -25.80 -2.07 17.73
N LEU A 65 -24.69 -2.80 17.83
CA LEU A 65 -24.45 -3.75 18.91
C LEU A 65 -24.19 -3.05 20.23
N THR A 66 -23.47 -1.92 20.22
CA THR A 66 -23.30 -1.05 21.38
C THR A 66 -24.65 -0.55 21.90
N ALA A 67 -25.53 -0.08 21.01
CA ALA A 67 -26.88 0.36 21.38
C ALA A 67 -27.75 -0.76 21.99
N GLN A 68 -27.41 -2.02 21.74
CA GLN A 68 -28.08 -3.20 22.32
C GLN A 68 -27.40 -3.71 23.60
N GLY A 69 -26.35 -3.04 24.10
CA GLY A 69 -25.57 -3.47 25.25
C GLY A 69 -24.67 -4.69 24.99
N ARG A 70 -24.33 -4.96 23.72
CA ARG A 70 -23.49 -6.11 23.31
C ARG A 70 -22.05 -5.67 23.03
N GLU A 71 -21.37 -5.19 24.07
CA GLU A 71 -20.06 -4.52 23.96
C GLU A 71 -18.97 -5.42 23.36
N ASP A 72 -18.87 -6.69 23.78
CA ASP A 72 -17.85 -7.62 23.23
C ASP A 72 -18.02 -7.83 21.72
N ALA A 73 -19.27 -8.02 21.28
CA ALA A 73 -19.58 -8.19 19.87
C ALA A 73 -19.31 -6.89 19.11
N ALA A 74 -19.72 -5.74 19.65
CA ALA A 74 -19.44 -4.44 19.06
C ALA A 74 -17.93 -4.21 18.88
N GLY A 75 -17.12 -4.60 19.85
CA GLY A 75 -15.66 -4.49 19.79
C GLY A 75 -15.02 -5.32 18.66
N ILE A 76 -15.59 -6.49 18.31
CA ILE A 76 -15.12 -7.28 17.16
C ILE A 76 -15.38 -6.51 15.86
N TRP A 77 -16.58 -5.97 15.68
CA TRP A 77 -16.94 -5.21 14.48
C TRP A 77 -16.16 -3.90 14.38
N GLN A 78 -15.89 -3.24 15.51
CA GLN A 78 -15.09 -2.02 15.54
C GLN A 78 -13.64 -2.27 15.10
N ARG A 79 -13.03 -3.38 15.55
CA ARG A 79 -11.69 -3.76 15.10
C ARG A 79 -11.64 -4.03 13.59
N GLY A 80 -12.59 -4.79 13.06
CA GLY A 80 -12.64 -5.02 11.62
C GLY A 80 -12.91 -3.74 10.80
N ALA A 81 -13.69 -2.79 11.36
CA ALA A 81 -13.90 -1.48 10.74
C ALA A 81 -12.58 -0.68 10.67
N GLN A 82 -11.79 -0.71 11.75
CA GLN A 82 -10.48 -0.09 11.82
C GLN A 82 -9.52 -0.72 10.81
N GLU A 83 -9.36 -2.05 10.81
CA GLU A 83 -8.50 -2.77 9.87
C GLU A 83 -8.85 -2.45 8.40
N SER A 84 -10.15 -2.39 8.09
CA SER A 84 -10.60 -2.05 6.74
C SER A 84 -10.27 -0.60 6.37
N SER A 85 -10.39 0.34 7.31
CA SER A 85 -10.03 1.75 7.11
C SER A 85 -8.52 1.93 6.91
N GLU A 86 -7.71 1.17 7.63
CA GLU A 86 -6.25 1.17 7.50
C GLU A 86 -5.82 0.69 6.11
N LEU A 87 -6.38 -0.42 5.60
CA LEU A 87 -6.08 -0.86 4.23
C LEU A 87 -6.52 0.17 3.18
N ALA A 88 -7.71 0.77 3.34
CA ALA A 88 -8.19 1.80 2.43
C ALA A 88 -7.24 3.01 2.39
N THR A 89 -6.66 3.35 3.53
CA THR A 89 -5.68 4.44 3.65
C THR A 89 -4.34 4.07 3.02
N ALA A 90 -3.84 2.87 3.30
CA ALA A 90 -2.61 2.34 2.70
C ALA A 90 -2.70 2.29 1.17
N ALA A 91 -3.85 1.88 0.63
CA ALA A 91 -4.09 1.83 -0.81
C ALA A 91 -4.03 3.21 -1.47
N ARG A 92 -4.50 4.25 -0.78
CA ARG A 92 -4.41 5.65 -1.24
C ARG A 92 -2.99 6.19 -1.23
N MET A 93 -2.15 5.72 -0.31
CA MET A 93 -0.74 6.11 -0.20
C MET A 93 0.16 5.41 -1.23
N GLY A 94 -0.33 4.34 -1.86
CA GLY A 94 0.39 3.61 -2.91
C GLY A 94 1.19 2.41 -2.38
N TRP A 95 1.99 1.80 -3.27
CA TRP A 95 2.56 0.47 -3.06
C TRP A 95 3.32 0.30 -1.74
N PRO A 96 4.25 1.20 -1.33
CA PRO A 96 5.03 0.96 -0.10
C PRO A 96 4.16 0.83 1.15
N ALA A 97 3.12 1.67 1.29
CA ALA A 97 2.21 1.61 2.42
C ALA A 97 1.27 0.41 2.32
N PHE A 98 0.77 0.10 1.12
CA PHE A 98 -0.10 -1.03 0.86
C PHE A 98 0.60 -2.36 1.17
N GLU A 99 1.85 -2.51 0.72
CA GLU A 99 2.70 -3.67 1.00
C GLU A 99 3.00 -3.81 2.49
N ALA A 100 3.37 -2.72 3.18
CA ALA A 100 3.60 -2.75 4.62
C ALA A 100 2.36 -3.26 5.39
N HIS A 101 1.17 -2.77 5.02
CA HIS A 101 -0.07 -3.22 5.62
C HIS A 101 -0.37 -4.70 5.33
N LEU A 102 -0.17 -5.17 4.09
CA LEU A 102 -0.37 -6.59 3.73
C LEU A 102 0.57 -7.52 4.51
N ASN A 103 1.77 -7.06 4.84
CA ASN A 103 2.78 -7.81 5.59
C ASN A 103 2.69 -7.63 7.11
N GLY A 104 1.80 -6.76 7.60
CA GLY A 104 1.58 -6.50 9.02
C GLY A 104 2.74 -5.75 9.70
N TRP A 105 3.40 -4.83 9.01
CA TRP A 105 4.49 -4.00 9.51
C TRP A 105 4.05 -2.62 10.00
#